data_AF-A0AAW1SFG1-F1
#
_entry.id   AF-A0AAW1SFG1-F1
#
_cell.length_a   1.000
_cell.length_b   1.000
_cell.length_c   1.000
_cell.angle_alpha   90.00
_cell.angle_beta   90.00
_cell.angle_gamma   90.00
#
_symmetry.space_group_name_H-M   'P 1'
#
loop_
_entity.id
_entity.type
_entity.pdbx_description
1 polymer ?
#
loop_
_entity_poly.entity_id
_entity_poly.type
_entity_poly.pdbx_seq_one_letter_code
_entity_poly.pdbx_strand_id
1 'polypeptide(L)'
;MLGLGSEATDAANASAQAPGAAAAPSGSAGGSAPAPAANSDPDPAAAAAATPRGALATAAAHACGTALGIPQVALMFLTKGPLPHAALWAAWLGQAAGLLPADCAAASACSAAAAPGARRKALEGLLRSCVQGGSALVERQQLFSVYVHVPPGAELEDATGLFTPYVIEQRVATSWGSFSLAQAVKNMLAAALEEPRNQRFLLLSESCAPLYPPAVVYQQAMYTSKSKINSCTGDPDWPLDTYRFERPMGPMTAGRLTKDMWRKSHQWMGLVRKHAQTAVDDVEIARAFEEHCWNGYDPRGPDGWRSCYSDEHYFPTLLAINGMEQETDCAGRLTSTDWCHTPDGERCRGAASLHPREYFAQDISPALLQRLRAPAGRACDPAAALASAVGGFTNAAALAAGSNCTGGLPQPALLGPHCPLFARKFANDSAPHTLQALLGLLTREQVDIMRAHAAGAGRYSEGGPGRMMKREARRMR
;
A
#
# COMPACT_ATOMS: atom_id res chain seq x y z
N MET A 1 26.32 26.18 -56.76
CA MET A 1 25.54 27.40 -57.00
C MET A 1 24.48 27.54 -55.93
N LEU A 2 24.68 28.56 -55.07
CA LEU A 2 23.67 29.35 -54.35
C LEU A 2 22.90 28.64 -53.22
N GLY A 3 22.81 29.11 -51.98
CA GLY A 3 23.21 30.38 -51.37
C GLY A 3 22.25 30.71 -50.21
N LEU A 4 22.80 30.79 -49.00
CA LEU A 4 22.43 31.54 -47.77
C LEU A 4 20.98 32.04 -47.53
N GLY A 5 20.55 31.91 -46.27
CA GLY A 5 19.48 32.73 -45.68
C GLY A 5 19.24 32.41 -44.20
N SER A 6 19.87 33.19 -43.31
CA SER A 6 19.59 33.29 -41.88
C SER A 6 18.30 34.08 -41.63
N GLU A 7 17.54 33.76 -40.59
CA GLU A 7 16.76 34.76 -39.86
C GLU A 7 16.62 34.37 -38.38
N ALA A 8 17.10 35.27 -37.53
CA ALA A 8 16.84 35.35 -36.11
C ALA A 8 15.69 36.33 -35.90
N THR A 9 14.80 36.06 -34.94
CA THR A 9 13.99 37.11 -34.31
C THR A 9 13.78 36.80 -32.82
N ASP A 10 14.01 37.84 -32.04
CA ASP A 10 13.93 37.97 -30.59
C ASP A 10 12.53 37.75 -30.00
N ALA A 11 12.49 37.30 -28.74
CA ALA A 11 11.46 37.76 -27.80
C ALA A 11 11.90 37.63 -26.33
N ALA A 12 12.16 38.81 -25.75
CA ALA A 12 11.73 39.25 -24.42
C ALA A 12 12.31 38.60 -23.15
N ASN A 13 13.35 39.28 -22.68
CA ASN A 13 13.83 39.38 -21.30
C ASN A 13 12.73 39.94 -20.37
N ALA A 14 12.39 39.23 -19.28
CA ALA A 14 11.58 39.75 -18.19
C ALA A 14 12.19 39.32 -16.85
N SER A 15 13.02 40.22 -16.32
CA SER A 15 13.54 40.22 -14.95
C SER A 15 12.41 40.41 -13.94
N ALA A 16 12.28 39.50 -12.98
CA ALA A 16 11.53 39.73 -11.75
C ALA A 16 12.42 39.42 -10.54
N GLN A 17 12.49 40.42 -9.66
CA GLN A 17 13.43 40.60 -8.57
C GLN A 17 13.29 39.57 -7.45
N ALA A 18 14.43 39.17 -6.89
CA ALA A 18 14.54 38.51 -5.60
C ALA A 18 14.40 39.55 -4.46
N PRO A 19 13.74 39.22 -3.33
CA PRO A 19 13.81 40.06 -2.14
C PRO A 19 15.02 39.67 -1.28
N GLY A 20 16.01 40.56 -1.28
CA GLY A 20 16.61 41.19 -0.09
C GLY A 20 17.08 40.31 1.07
N ALA A 21 18.40 40.11 1.11
CA ALA A 21 19.14 39.80 2.33
C ALA A 21 19.03 40.93 3.37
N ALA A 22 18.77 40.57 4.62
CA ALA A 22 18.89 41.47 5.77
C ALA A 22 20.08 41.04 6.63
N ALA A 23 20.90 42.02 6.97
CA ALA A 23 22.20 41.89 7.63
C ALA A 23 22.12 41.45 9.10
N ALA A 24 23.19 40.78 9.53
CA ALA A 24 23.50 40.46 10.92
C ALA A 24 23.90 41.71 11.74
N PRO A 25 23.82 41.62 13.07
CA PRO A 25 24.78 42.26 13.94
C PRO A 25 25.58 41.24 14.77
N SER A 26 26.86 41.55 14.88
CA SER A 26 27.89 40.96 15.73
C SER A 26 27.54 40.96 17.22
N GLY A 27 27.87 39.87 17.92
CA GLY A 27 27.92 39.82 19.38
C GLY A 27 28.63 38.56 19.88
N SER A 28 29.84 38.72 20.40
CA SER A 28 30.67 37.66 21.00
C SER A 28 30.53 37.61 22.52
N ALA A 29 30.29 36.42 23.08
CA ALA A 29 30.71 35.93 24.40
C ALA A 29 30.15 34.49 24.51
N GLY A 30 30.92 33.42 24.63
CA GLY A 30 31.76 33.10 25.77
C GLY A 30 30.97 32.24 26.77
N GLY A 31 31.01 30.90 26.63
CA GLY A 31 30.24 30.00 27.51
C GLY A 31 30.44 28.52 27.21
N SER A 32 31.51 27.97 27.78
CA SER A 32 31.83 26.56 28.09
C SER A 32 30.73 25.49 27.99
N ALA A 33 31.03 24.43 27.23
CA ALA A 33 30.34 23.14 27.23
C ALA A 33 30.72 22.27 28.44
N PRO A 34 29.81 21.46 29.01
CA PRO A 34 30.18 20.34 29.88
C PRO A 34 30.13 19.00 29.13
N ALA A 35 31.08 18.13 29.49
CA ALA A 35 31.32 16.77 29.01
C ALA A 35 30.17 15.78 29.34
N PRO A 36 30.08 14.62 28.68
CA PRO A 36 28.98 13.67 28.85
C PRO A 36 29.12 12.88 30.16
N ALA A 37 28.01 12.72 30.88
CA ALA A 37 27.91 11.90 32.07
C ALA A 37 27.77 10.41 31.72
N ALA A 38 28.38 9.59 32.56
CA ALA A 38 28.60 8.16 32.40
C ALA A 38 27.33 7.29 32.49
N ASN A 39 27.42 6.13 31.84
CA ASN A 39 26.49 5.00 31.87
C ASN A 39 26.10 4.58 33.29
N SER A 40 24.81 4.31 33.48
CA SER A 40 24.31 3.38 34.49
C SER A 40 23.34 2.42 33.82
N ASP A 41 23.68 1.13 33.87
CA ASP A 41 22.85 0.03 33.35
C ASP A 41 21.54 -0.09 34.17
N PRO A 42 20.39 -0.37 33.55
CA PRO A 42 19.20 -0.77 34.28
C PRO A 42 19.12 -2.29 34.46
N ASP A 43 18.79 -2.66 35.70
CA ASP A 43 18.54 -3.97 36.30
C ASP A 43 17.53 -4.83 35.49
N PRO A 44 17.80 -6.13 35.18
CA PRO A 44 16.98 -6.94 34.29
C PRO A 44 15.90 -7.73 35.07
N ALA A 45 14.99 -7.06 35.77
CA ALA A 45 13.94 -7.78 36.51
C ALA A 45 12.68 -6.97 36.86
N ALA A 46 12.06 -6.28 35.90
CA ALA A 46 10.66 -5.83 36.07
C ALA A 46 10.03 -5.34 34.74
N ALA A 47 9.77 -6.24 33.80
CA ALA A 47 8.94 -5.94 32.63
C ALA A 47 7.93 -7.07 32.37
N ALA A 48 7.05 -7.32 33.34
CA ALA A 48 5.80 -8.00 33.04
C ALA A 48 4.89 -6.98 32.32
N ALA A 49 5.03 -6.91 31.00
CA ALA A 49 4.27 -6.03 30.14
C ALA A 49 2.76 -6.33 30.29
N ALA A 50 2.00 -5.33 30.73
CA ALA A 50 0.55 -5.38 30.69
C ALA A 50 0.11 -5.40 29.22
N THR A 51 -0.37 -6.53 28.75
CA THR A 51 -0.94 -6.69 27.41
C THR A 51 -2.14 -5.74 27.26
N PRO A 52 -2.12 -4.79 26.31
CA PRO A 52 -3.25 -3.89 26.10
C PRO A 52 -4.53 -4.69 25.83
N ARG A 53 -5.68 -4.29 26.37
CA ARG A 53 -6.96 -4.99 26.14
C ARG A 53 -7.33 -5.17 24.65
N GLY A 54 -6.78 -4.35 23.75
CA GLY A 54 -6.90 -4.53 22.29
C GLY A 54 -6.08 -5.70 21.72
N ALA A 55 -4.96 -6.06 22.35
CA ALA A 55 -4.12 -7.20 21.96
C ALA A 55 -4.78 -8.56 22.29
N LEU A 56 -5.68 -8.62 23.27
CA LEU A 56 -6.46 -9.83 23.58
C LEU A 56 -7.65 -10.07 22.64
N ALA A 57 -8.28 -9.01 22.12
CA ALA A 57 -9.34 -9.13 21.13
C ALA A 57 -8.76 -9.54 19.77
N THR A 58 -7.74 -8.83 19.28
CA THR A 58 -6.97 -9.18 18.07
C THR A 58 -6.49 -10.63 18.05
N ALA A 59 -6.07 -11.19 19.20
CA ALA A 59 -5.68 -12.60 19.30
C ALA A 59 -6.81 -13.60 18.95
N ALA A 60 -8.08 -13.30 19.24
CA ALA A 60 -9.19 -14.22 19.00
C ALA A 60 -9.65 -14.28 17.53
N ALA A 61 -9.74 -13.14 16.84
CA ALA A 61 -10.00 -13.14 15.40
C ALA A 61 -8.79 -13.64 14.58
N HIS A 62 -7.56 -13.38 15.04
CA HIS A 62 -6.37 -14.04 14.47
C HIS A 62 -6.39 -15.55 14.69
N ALA A 63 -6.86 -16.02 15.85
CA ALA A 63 -6.95 -17.45 16.12
C ALA A 63 -7.84 -18.18 15.12
N CYS A 64 -8.94 -17.55 14.66
CA CYS A 64 -9.82 -18.19 13.68
C CYS A 64 -9.13 -18.46 12.34
N GLY A 65 -8.63 -17.42 11.67
CA GLY A 65 -7.93 -17.60 10.39
C GLY A 65 -6.64 -18.41 10.53
N THR A 66 -5.96 -18.34 11.68
CA THR A 66 -4.80 -19.21 11.97
C THR A 66 -5.20 -20.67 12.05
N ALA A 67 -6.26 -20.99 12.81
CA ALA A 67 -6.77 -22.36 12.92
C ALA A 67 -7.30 -22.92 11.60
N LEU A 68 -7.83 -22.05 10.73
CA LEU A 68 -8.30 -22.41 9.39
C LEU A 68 -7.18 -22.37 8.33
N GLY A 69 -5.96 -21.98 8.69
CA GLY A 69 -4.83 -21.87 7.76
C GLY A 69 -5.04 -20.83 6.64
N ILE A 70 -5.84 -19.80 6.89
CA ILE A 70 -6.19 -18.79 5.89
C ILE A 70 -5.04 -17.78 5.75
N PRO A 71 -4.38 -17.70 4.56
CA PRO A 71 -3.37 -16.70 4.34
C PRO A 71 -4.00 -15.31 4.21
N GLN A 72 -3.23 -14.25 4.47
CA GLN A 72 -3.65 -12.86 4.42
C GLN A 72 -2.86 -12.04 3.39
N VAL A 73 -3.52 -10.99 2.91
CA VAL A 73 -2.90 -9.91 2.15
C VAL A 73 -2.69 -8.72 3.07
N ALA A 74 -1.44 -8.28 3.24
CA ALA A 74 -1.10 -7.04 3.92
C ALA A 74 -1.36 -5.84 3.00
N LEU A 75 -2.26 -4.95 3.42
CA LEU A 75 -2.48 -3.65 2.80
C LEU A 75 -1.63 -2.60 3.52
N MET A 76 -0.64 -2.05 2.82
CA MET A 76 0.33 -1.12 3.38
C MET A 76 0.10 0.28 2.80
N PHE A 77 -0.40 1.20 3.62
CA PHE A 77 -0.66 2.60 3.25
C PHE A 77 0.52 3.50 3.61
N LEU A 78 1.29 3.92 2.61
CA LEU A 78 2.31 4.94 2.74
C LEU A 78 1.68 6.32 2.52
N THR A 79 1.55 7.11 3.57
CA THR A 79 0.80 8.38 3.57
C THR A 79 1.66 9.57 3.97
N LYS A 80 1.18 10.79 3.69
CA LYS A 80 1.82 12.04 4.16
C LYS A 80 1.18 12.64 5.42
N GLY A 81 0.14 12.02 5.97
CA GLY A 81 -0.66 12.56 7.08
C GLY A 81 -2.14 12.29 6.86
N PRO A 82 -2.80 12.96 5.90
CA PRO A 82 -4.21 12.69 5.63
C PRO A 82 -4.46 11.36 4.93
N LEU A 83 -5.55 10.67 5.31
CA LEU A 83 -6.12 9.53 4.60
C LEU A 83 -7.56 9.83 4.15
N PRO A 84 -7.76 10.65 3.09
CA PRO A 84 -9.07 11.16 2.69
C PRO A 84 -10.07 10.04 2.33
N HIS A 85 -9.54 8.95 1.78
CA HIS A 85 -10.32 7.80 1.32
C HIS A 85 -10.60 6.78 2.43
N ALA A 86 -10.37 7.09 3.71
CA ALA A 86 -10.56 6.13 4.80
C ALA A 86 -11.99 5.56 4.86
N ALA A 87 -13.03 6.39 4.63
CA ALA A 87 -14.42 5.92 4.59
C ALA A 87 -14.68 4.92 3.44
N LEU A 88 -14.02 5.13 2.29
CA LEU A 88 -14.07 4.21 1.16
C LEU A 88 -13.45 2.86 1.54
N TRP A 89 -12.24 2.89 2.11
CA TRP A 89 -11.55 1.67 2.53
C TRP A 89 -12.27 0.94 3.66
N ALA A 90 -12.89 1.66 4.60
CA ALA A 90 -13.75 1.07 5.62
C ALA A 90 -14.95 0.33 4.98
N ALA A 91 -15.61 0.93 4.00
CA ALA A 91 -16.71 0.28 3.30
C ALA A 91 -16.23 -0.94 2.49
N TRP A 92 -15.06 -0.85 1.86
CA TRP A 92 -14.46 -1.96 1.11
C TRP A 92 -14.05 -3.13 2.01
N LEU A 93 -13.38 -2.86 3.14
CA LEU A 93 -13.05 -3.87 4.16
C LEU A 93 -14.31 -4.46 4.80
N GLY A 94 -15.38 -3.67 4.90
CA GLY A 94 -16.70 -4.13 5.32
C GLY A 94 -17.23 -5.29 4.49
N GLN A 95 -17.03 -5.26 3.16
CA GLN A 95 -17.42 -6.36 2.28
C GLN A 95 -16.63 -7.65 2.52
N ALA A 96 -15.41 -7.56 3.05
CA ALA A 96 -14.58 -8.71 3.38
C ALA A 96 -14.84 -9.28 4.77
N ALA A 97 -15.58 -8.56 5.63
CA ALA A 97 -15.83 -8.97 6.99
C ALA A 97 -16.59 -10.31 7.04
N GLY A 98 -15.97 -11.32 7.66
CA GLY A 98 -16.52 -12.68 7.75
C GLY A 98 -16.47 -13.50 6.45
N LEU A 99 -15.87 -12.97 5.37
CA LEU A 99 -15.58 -13.79 4.18
C LEU A 99 -14.41 -14.74 4.46
N LEU A 100 -14.56 -15.99 4.01
CA LEU A 100 -13.55 -17.03 4.06
C LEU A 100 -13.34 -17.60 2.65
N PRO A 101 -12.11 -17.99 2.27
CA PRO A 101 -11.88 -18.73 1.03
C PRO A 101 -12.66 -20.05 1.07
N ALA A 102 -13.41 -20.35 0.00
CA ALA A 102 -14.33 -21.48 0.03
C ALA A 102 -13.61 -22.84 0.03
N ASP A 103 -12.37 -22.96 -0.45
CA ASP A 103 -11.55 -24.19 -0.27
C ASP A 103 -11.23 -24.46 1.20
N CYS A 104 -10.68 -23.48 1.91
CA CYS A 104 -10.25 -23.62 3.30
C CYS A 104 -11.47 -23.85 4.21
N ALA A 105 -12.54 -23.08 3.96
CA ALA A 105 -13.77 -23.19 4.70
C ALA A 105 -14.52 -24.50 4.40
N ALA A 106 -14.65 -24.90 3.12
CA ALA A 106 -15.31 -26.16 2.76
C ALA A 106 -14.52 -27.37 3.25
N ALA A 107 -13.19 -27.38 3.16
CA ALA A 107 -12.38 -28.48 3.70
C ALA A 107 -12.62 -28.68 5.20
N SER A 108 -12.61 -27.58 5.97
CA SER A 108 -12.86 -27.59 7.42
C SER A 108 -14.30 -27.99 7.76
N ALA A 109 -15.27 -27.43 7.05
CA ALA A 109 -16.69 -27.66 7.31
C ALA A 109 -17.20 -29.02 6.82
N CYS A 110 -16.78 -29.48 5.64
CA CYS A 110 -17.15 -30.81 5.12
C CYS A 110 -16.55 -31.92 5.98
N SER A 111 -15.29 -31.78 6.44
CA SER A 111 -14.68 -32.74 7.36
C SER A 111 -15.43 -32.82 8.70
N ALA A 112 -15.94 -31.67 9.18
CA ALA A 112 -16.69 -31.62 10.43
C ALA A 112 -18.13 -32.15 10.29
N ALA A 113 -18.77 -32.00 9.13
CA ALA A 113 -20.11 -32.53 8.87
C ALA A 113 -20.19 -34.06 9.00
N ALA A 114 -19.08 -34.76 8.73
CA ALA A 114 -18.95 -36.20 8.89
C ALA A 114 -18.62 -36.65 10.33
N ALA A 115 -18.48 -35.73 11.29
CA ALA A 115 -17.93 -35.99 12.62
C ALA A 115 -18.96 -35.91 13.77
N PRO A 116 -18.72 -36.55 14.94
CA PRO A 116 -19.62 -36.51 16.09
C PRO A 116 -19.91 -35.08 16.60
N GLY A 117 -21.07 -34.89 17.24
CA GLY A 117 -21.62 -33.56 17.61
C GLY A 117 -20.69 -32.62 18.40
N ALA A 118 -19.69 -33.12 19.12
CA ALA A 118 -18.70 -32.28 19.81
C ALA A 118 -17.75 -31.55 18.83
N ARG A 119 -17.27 -32.22 17.78
CA ARG A 119 -16.39 -31.62 16.76
C ARG A 119 -17.13 -30.57 15.93
N ARG A 120 -18.39 -30.84 15.60
CA ARG A 120 -19.27 -29.88 14.94
C ARG A 120 -19.46 -28.61 15.78
N LYS A 121 -19.78 -28.75 17.07
CA LYS A 121 -19.92 -27.59 17.99
C LYS A 121 -18.62 -26.78 18.11
N ALA A 122 -17.46 -27.44 18.13
CA ALA A 122 -16.17 -26.78 18.16
C ALA A 122 -15.92 -25.94 16.88
N LEU A 123 -16.21 -26.50 15.70
CA LEU A 123 -16.11 -25.77 14.43
C LEU A 123 -17.09 -24.59 14.39
N GLU A 124 -18.34 -24.77 14.79
CA GLU A 124 -19.32 -23.68 14.86
C GLU A 124 -18.84 -22.56 15.80
N GLY A 125 -18.20 -22.92 16.92
CA GLY A 125 -17.56 -21.96 17.82
C GLY A 125 -16.40 -21.21 17.16
N LEU A 126 -15.54 -21.92 16.42
CA LEU A 126 -14.45 -21.32 15.65
C LEU A 126 -14.99 -20.34 14.60
N LEU A 127 -15.96 -20.76 13.78
CA LEU A 127 -16.56 -19.91 12.74
C LEU A 127 -17.26 -18.67 13.32
N ARG A 128 -17.89 -18.78 14.50
CA ARG A 128 -18.41 -17.60 15.21
C ARG A 128 -17.29 -16.64 15.63
N SER A 129 -16.14 -17.17 16.09
CA SER A 129 -14.99 -16.34 16.47
C SER A 129 -14.39 -15.56 15.30
N CYS A 130 -14.48 -16.07 14.07
CA CYS A 130 -14.08 -15.35 12.84
C CYS A 130 -14.85 -14.03 12.64
N VAL A 131 -16.04 -13.89 13.24
CA VAL A 131 -16.91 -12.71 13.08
C VAL A 131 -16.96 -11.86 14.37
N GLN A 132 -16.77 -12.48 15.53
CA GLN A 132 -16.96 -11.85 16.85
C GLN A 132 -15.64 -11.48 17.55
N GLY A 133 -14.49 -11.95 17.08
CA GLY A 133 -13.20 -11.83 17.75
C GLY A 133 -12.53 -10.45 17.67
N GLY A 134 -13.27 -9.34 17.56
CA GLY A 134 -12.67 -8.01 17.44
C GLY A 134 -13.72 -6.90 17.57
N SER A 135 -13.36 -5.81 18.22
CA SER A 135 -14.24 -4.64 18.37
C SER A 135 -14.22 -3.75 17.11
N ALA A 136 -13.09 -3.73 16.39
CA ALA A 136 -12.90 -2.93 15.19
C ALA A 136 -13.04 -3.77 13.90
N LEU A 137 -13.34 -3.09 12.78
CA LEU A 137 -13.56 -3.75 11.48
C LEU A 137 -12.32 -4.48 10.95
N VAL A 138 -11.12 -3.92 11.12
CA VAL A 138 -9.86 -4.52 10.65
C VAL A 138 -9.51 -5.78 11.46
N GLU A 139 -9.75 -5.78 12.78
CA GLU A 139 -9.49 -6.94 13.65
C GLU A 139 -10.29 -8.18 13.21
N ARG A 140 -11.48 -7.98 12.64
CA ARG A 140 -12.36 -9.07 12.18
C ARG A 140 -12.03 -9.58 10.78
N GLN A 141 -11.01 -9.03 10.12
CA GLN A 141 -10.62 -9.44 8.77
C GLN A 141 -9.86 -10.76 8.80
N GLN A 142 -10.32 -11.72 7.99
CA GLN A 142 -9.60 -12.98 7.80
C GLN A 142 -8.71 -12.95 6.55
N LEU A 143 -9.07 -12.12 5.57
CA LEU A 143 -8.41 -12.03 4.27
C LEU A 143 -7.32 -10.95 4.20
N PHE A 144 -7.46 -9.88 4.98
CA PHE A 144 -6.60 -8.71 4.92
C PHE A 144 -6.06 -8.34 6.29
N SER A 145 -4.89 -7.71 6.30
CA SER A 145 -4.33 -6.98 7.44
C SER A 145 -3.94 -5.58 6.96
N VAL A 146 -3.81 -4.62 7.87
CA VAL A 146 -3.58 -3.20 7.55
C VAL A 146 -2.35 -2.70 8.28
N TYR A 147 -1.52 -1.94 7.57
CA TYR A 147 -0.34 -1.26 8.11
C TYR A 147 -0.27 0.14 7.51
N VAL A 148 0.01 1.15 8.33
CA VAL A 148 0.04 2.54 7.90
C VAL A 148 1.37 3.17 8.29
N HIS A 149 2.00 3.85 7.34
CA HIS A 149 3.11 4.75 7.62
C HIS A 149 2.63 6.19 7.43
N VAL A 150 3.02 7.02 8.40
CA VAL A 150 2.89 8.48 8.38
C VAL A 150 4.25 9.04 8.86
N PRO A 151 4.75 10.17 8.33
CA PRO A 151 6.03 10.71 8.75
C PRO A 151 6.08 11.00 10.26
N PRO A 152 7.24 10.88 10.92
CA PRO A 152 7.42 11.30 12.30
C PRO A 152 6.97 12.75 12.52
N GLY A 153 6.27 13.01 13.62
CA GLY A 153 5.74 14.34 13.96
C GLY A 153 4.43 14.71 13.26
N ALA A 154 3.95 13.90 12.32
CA ALA A 154 2.59 14.00 11.79
C ALA A 154 1.66 12.97 12.45
N GLU A 155 0.41 13.37 12.63
CA GLU A 155 -0.69 12.48 13.03
C GLU A 155 -1.44 12.02 11.78
N LEU A 156 -2.01 10.81 11.85
CA LEU A 156 -2.85 10.30 10.76
C LEU A 156 -4.24 10.96 10.84
N GLU A 157 -4.59 11.76 9.83
CA GLU A 157 -5.94 12.31 9.72
C GLU A 157 -6.86 11.29 9.05
N ASP A 158 -7.50 10.46 9.87
CA ASP A 158 -8.47 9.46 9.47
C ASP A 158 -9.85 9.79 10.07
N ALA A 159 -10.78 10.20 9.22
CA ALA A 159 -12.15 10.54 9.62
C ALA A 159 -12.95 9.37 10.23
N THR A 160 -12.49 8.12 10.04
CA THR A 160 -13.13 6.91 10.56
C THR A 160 -12.51 6.41 11.87
N GLY A 161 -11.28 6.82 12.18
CA GLY A 161 -10.46 6.27 13.26
C GLY A 161 -10.08 4.79 13.10
N LEU A 162 -10.38 4.19 11.93
CA LEU A 162 -10.14 2.77 11.65
C LEU A 162 -8.65 2.44 11.46
N PHE A 163 -7.87 3.38 10.95
CA PHE A 163 -6.50 3.19 10.50
C PHE A 163 -5.46 3.64 11.52
N THR A 164 -5.80 4.56 12.42
CA THR A 164 -4.89 5.09 13.46
C THR A 164 -4.23 4.00 14.31
N PRO A 165 -4.95 2.93 14.77
CA PRO A 165 -4.33 1.86 15.55
C PRO A 165 -3.31 1.01 14.79
N TYR A 166 -3.26 1.14 13.46
CA TYR A 166 -2.41 0.35 12.56
C TYR A 166 -1.23 1.17 12.01
N VAL A 167 -0.97 2.35 12.59
CA VAL A 167 0.24 3.11 12.32
C VAL A 167 1.44 2.36 12.88
N ILE A 168 2.42 2.05 12.03
CA ILE A 168 3.63 1.33 12.43
C ILE A 168 4.49 2.19 13.37
N GLU A 169 5.23 1.54 14.27
CA GLU A 169 6.11 2.23 15.22
C GLU A 169 7.36 2.81 14.54
N GLN A 170 8.00 2.02 13.67
CA GLN A 170 9.26 2.36 12.99
C GLN A 170 9.04 3.32 11.81
N ARG A 171 8.82 4.60 12.14
CA ARG A 171 8.53 5.66 11.16
C ARG A 171 9.78 6.44 10.81
N VAL A 172 10.00 6.66 9.51
CA VAL A 172 11.05 7.54 8.99
C VAL A 172 10.44 8.74 8.26
N ALA A 173 11.12 9.88 8.31
CA ALA A 173 10.74 11.06 7.52
C ALA A 173 11.04 10.77 6.04
N THR A 174 10.06 10.97 5.18
CA THR A 174 10.16 10.63 3.76
C THR A 174 10.34 11.86 2.89
N SER A 175 11.29 11.81 1.96
CA SER A 175 11.49 12.82 0.92
C SER A 175 11.41 12.21 -0.47
N TRP A 176 10.76 12.92 -1.40
CA TRP A 176 10.52 12.43 -2.76
C TRP A 176 11.82 12.12 -3.50
N GLY A 177 11.88 10.94 -4.12
CA GLY A 177 13.04 10.44 -4.85
C GLY A 177 14.24 10.03 -4.00
N SER A 178 14.20 10.21 -2.68
CA SER A 178 15.26 9.75 -1.78
C SER A 178 15.03 8.32 -1.29
N PHE A 179 16.07 7.68 -0.80
CA PHE A 179 15.99 6.33 -0.22
C PHE A 179 15.07 6.23 1.00
N SER A 180 14.80 7.34 1.69
CA SER A 180 13.88 7.35 2.84
C SER A 180 12.48 6.81 2.54
N LEU A 181 11.99 6.96 1.29
CA LEU A 181 10.74 6.33 0.85
C LEU A 181 10.86 4.81 0.81
N ALA A 182 11.96 4.28 0.24
CA ALA A 182 12.21 2.85 0.23
C ALA A 182 12.41 2.30 1.65
N GLN A 183 13.10 3.05 2.52
CA GLN A 183 13.26 2.68 3.92
C GLN A 183 11.92 2.64 4.68
N ALA A 184 11.01 3.60 4.43
CA ALA A 184 9.66 3.55 4.99
C ALA A 184 8.93 2.27 4.57
N VAL A 185 9.00 1.90 3.29
CA VAL A 185 8.41 0.66 2.78
C VAL A 185 9.07 -0.58 3.40
N LYS A 186 10.39 -0.61 3.59
CA LYS A 186 11.09 -1.70 4.30
C LYS A 186 10.56 -1.87 5.73
N ASN A 187 10.38 -0.77 6.46
CA ASN A 187 9.84 -0.82 7.83
C ASN A 187 8.38 -1.34 7.86
N MET A 188 7.56 -0.95 6.88
CA MET A 188 6.20 -1.49 6.74
C MET A 188 6.21 -2.99 6.40
N LEU A 189 7.11 -3.43 5.52
CA LEU A 189 7.27 -4.85 5.20
C LEU A 189 7.70 -5.65 6.43
N ALA A 190 8.63 -5.13 7.24
CA ALA A 190 9.07 -5.77 8.47
C ALA A 190 7.91 -5.96 9.46
N ALA A 191 7.16 -4.87 9.74
CA ALA A 191 5.97 -4.94 10.59
C ALA A 191 4.92 -5.92 10.04
N ALA A 192 4.71 -5.93 8.71
CA ALA A 192 3.75 -6.84 8.09
C ALA A 192 4.20 -8.31 8.08
N LEU A 193 5.50 -8.59 8.10
CA LEU A 193 6.05 -9.95 8.12
C LEU A 193 5.95 -10.61 9.50
N GLU A 194 5.80 -9.82 10.57
CA GLU A 194 5.55 -10.34 11.93
C GLU A 194 4.29 -11.20 11.98
N GLU A 195 3.28 -10.90 11.17
CA GLU A 195 2.12 -11.76 10.99
C GLU A 195 2.44 -12.94 10.04
N PRO A 196 2.47 -14.20 10.52
CA PRO A 196 2.84 -15.35 9.69
C PRO A 196 1.84 -15.63 8.57
N ARG A 197 0.57 -15.27 8.73
CA ARG A 197 -0.46 -15.43 7.69
C ARG A 197 -0.25 -14.48 6.53
N ASN A 198 0.44 -13.35 6.69
CA ASN A 198 0.66 -12.43 5.58
C ASN A 198 1.55 -13.07 4.51
N GLN A 199 0.95 -13.38 3.35
CA GLN A 199 1.63 -14.04 2.23
C GLN A 199 1.80 -13.12 1.01
N ARG A 200 1.07 -11.99 0.99
CA ARG A 200 1.09 -10.99 -0.09
C ARG A 200 1.12 -9.60 0.53
N PHE A 201 1.86 -8.69 -0.07
CA PHE A 201 2.14 -7.35 0.48
C PHE A 201 1.86 -6.31 -0.61
N LEU A 202 0.82 -5.51 -0.44
CA LEU A 202 0.38 -4.54 -1.45
C LEU A 202 0.63 -3.12 -0.94
N LEU A 203 1.49 -2.38 -1.63
CA LEU A 203 1.82 -0.99 -1.29
C LEU A 203 0.84 -0.02 -1.95
N LEU A 204 0.24 0.85 -1.14
CA LEU A 204 -0.80 1.81 -1.51
C LEU A 204 -0.50 3.20 -0.94
N SER A 205 -1.02 4.24 -1.58
CA SER A 205 -0.97 5.64 -1.13
C SER A 205 -2.32 6.08 -0.53
N GLU A 206 -2.30 7.26 0.10
CA GLU A 206 -3.50 7.98 0.56
C GLU A 206 -4.51 8.32 -0.56
N SER A 207 -4.02 8.35 -1.81
CA SER A 207 -4.77 8.64 -3.03
C SER A 207 -5.12 7.39 -3.85
N CYS A 208 -5.01 6.20 -3.25
CA CYS A 208 -5.43 4.94 -3.86
C CYS A 208 -6.92 4.66 -3.65
N ALA A 209 -7.56 4.08 -4.68
CA ALA A 209 -8.87 3.45 -4.59
C ALA A 209 -8.83 2.03 -5.19
N PRO A 210 -9.49 1.04 -4.57
CA PRO A 210 -9.67 -0.30 -5.14
C PRO A 210 -10.55 -0.24 -6.38
N LEU A 211 -10.14 -0.92 -7.45
CA LEU A 211 -10.95 -1.04 -8.66
C LEU A 211 -11.92 -2.22 -8.59
N TYR A 212 -11.67 -3.19 -7.71
CA TYR A 212 -12.44 -4.43 -7.60
C TYR A 212 -12.90 -4.68 -6.16
N PRO A 213 -13.97 -5.48 -5.96
CA PRO A 213 -14.37 -5.96 -4.63
C PRO A 213 -13.22 -6.73 -3.94
N PRO A 214 -13.21 -6.82 -2.60
CA PRO A 214 -12.13 -7.47 -1.87
C PRO A 214 -11.93 -8.94 -2.22
N ALA A 215 -13.02 -9.67 -2.49
CA ALA A 215 -12.94 -11.07 -2.94
C ALA A 215 -12.06 -11.21 -4.20
N VAL A 216 -12.24 -10.32 -5.20
CA VAL A 216 -11.42 -10.32 -6.41
C VAL A 216 -9.98 -9.97 -6.07
N VAL A 217 -9.74 -8.89 -5.31
CA VAL A 217 -8.37 -8.47 -4.95
C VAL A 217 -7.62 -9.58 -4.21
N TYR A 218 -8.26 -10.24 -3.24
CA TYR A 218 -7.67 -11.37 -2.52
C TYR A 218 -7.37 -12.53 -3.46
N GLN A 219 -8.33 -12.93 -4.30
CA GLN A 219 -8.15 -14.01 -5.28
C GLN A 219 -6.97 -13.71 -6.21
N GLN A 220 -6.93 -12.51 -6.80
CA GLN A 220 -5.86 -12.10 -7.72
C GLN A 220 -4.49 -12.07 -7.02
N ALA A 221 -4.44 -11.59 -5.77
CA ALA A 221 -3.19 -11.54 -5.00
C ALA A 221 -2.72 -12.94 -4.60
N MET A 222 -3.62 -13.83 -4.16
CA MET A 222 -3.24 -15.15 -3.64
C MET A 222 -2.91 -16.17 -4.72
N TYR A 223 -3.63 -16.16 -5.84
CA TYR A 223 -3.47 -17.17 -6.90
C TYR A 223 -2.36 -16.84 -7.91
N THR A 224 -1.81 -15.63 -7.90
CA THR A 224 -0.55 -15.37 -8.59
C THR A 224 0.64 -15.88 -7.77
N SER A 225 1.57 -16.58 -8.44
CA SER A 225 2.88 -16.93 -7.89
C SER A 225 3.90 -15.80 -8.04
N LYS A 226 3.62 -14.81 -8.88
CA LYS A 226 4.53 -13.72 -9.24
C LYS A 226 4.24 -12.44 -8.45
N SER A 227 5.30 -11.73 -8.09
CA SER A 227 5.19 -10.34 -7.61
C SER A 227 4.75 -9.40 -8.74
N LYS A 228 3.92 -8.42 -8.39
CA LYS A 228 3.58 -7.27 -9.25
C LYS A 228 4.64 -6.18 -9.12
N ILE A 229 5.76 -6.40 -9.78
CA ILE A 229 6.93 -5.50 -9.84
C ILE A 229 7.70 -5.79 -11.14
N ASN A 230 8.24 -4.79 -11.81
CA ASN A 230 9.05 -5.03 -13.00
C ASN A 230 10.55 -5.16 -12.63
N SER A 231 11.02 -6.39 -12.49
CA SER A 231 12.44 -6.71 -12.32
C SER A 231 13.10 -7.23 -13.60
N CYS A 232 12.44 -7.10 -14.75
CA CYS A 232 12.90 -7.70 -16.00
C CYS A 232 13.64 -6.68 -16.87
N THR A 233 14.45 -7.18 -17.80
CA THR A 233 15.07 -6.35 -18.85
C THR A 233 14.21 -6.37 -20.11
N GLY A 234 14.18 -5.27 -20.85
CA GLY A 234 13.62 -5.26 -22.21
C GLY A 234 12.10 -5.12 -22.29
N ASP A 235 11.45 -4.53 -21.29
CA ASP A 235 10.09 -4.02 -21.45
C ASP A 235 10.11 -2.85 -22.45
N PRO A 236 9.54 -2.99 -23.66
CA PRO A 236 9.57 -1.94 -24.67
C PRO A 236 8.76 -0.70 -24.25
N ASP A 237 7.82 -0.85 -23.32
CA ASP A 237 7.03 0.23 -22.77
C ASP A 237 7.76 0.98 -21.65
N TRP A 238 8.85 0.42 -21.12
CA TRP A 238 9.51 0.89 -19.90
C TRP A 238 11.04 0.91 -20.01
N PRO A 239 11.64 2.03 -20.48
CA PRO A 239 13.09 2.16 -20.48
C PRO A 239 13.61 2.06 -19.05
N LEU A 240 14.72 1.33 -18.87
CA LEU A 240 15.35 1.11 -17.57
C LEU A 240 15.93 2.39 -16.94
N ASP A 241 16.03 3.47 -17.72
CA ASP A 241 16.66 4.73 -17.33
C ASP A 241 18.07 4.53 -16.76
N THR A 242 18.89 3.73 -17.44
CA THR A 242 20.26 3.40 -17.00
C THR A 242 21.17 4.62 -16.86
N TYR A 243 20.83 5.75 -17.48
CA TYR A 243 21.52 7.02 -17.24
C TYR A 243 21.45 7.47 -15.77
N ARG A 244 20.43 7.02 -15.01
CA ARG A 244 20.29 7.27 -13.56
C ARG A 244 21.31 6.47 -12.74
N PHE A 245 21.88 5.41 -13.32
CA PHE A 245 22.95 4.62 -12.73
C PHE A 245 24.34 5.25 -12.93
N GLU A 246 24.56 6.00 -14.03
CA GLU A 246 25.89 6.32 -14.57
C GLU A 246 26.35 7.80 -14.47
N ARG A 247 25.68 8.65 -13.68
CA ARG A 247 26.07 10.08 -13.58
C ARG A 247 27.45 10.29 -12.90
N PRO A 248 28.18 11.41 -13.17
CA PRO A 248 29.66 11.46 -13.27
C PRO A 248 30.51 11.33 -12.00
N MET A 249 30.11 10.54 -11.01
CA MET A 249 30.78 10.51 -9.70
C MET A 249 31.07 9.11 -9.17
N GLY A 250 31.23 8.18 -10.08
CA GLY A 250 31.42 6.78 -9.77
C GLY A 250 30.09 6.03 -9.85
N PRO A 251 30.13 4.76 -10.26
CA PRO A 251 28.92 3.96 -10.33
C PRO A 251 28.37 3.74 -8.91
N MET A 252 27.08 3.42 -8.78
CA MET A 252 26.55 2.76 -7.57
C MET A 252 27.14 1.34 -7.37
N THR A 253 28.35 1.08 -7.87
CA THR A 253 29.07 -0.17 -7.69
C THR A 253 29.56 -0.24 -6.26
N ALA A 254 28.66 -0.70 -5.40
CA ALA A 254 28.97 -1.18 -4.07
C ALA A 254 28.73 -2.68 -4.06
N GLY A 255 29.76 -3.44 -3.71
CA GLY A 255 29.73 -4.91 -3.62
C GLY A 255 29.12 -5.59 -4.85
N ARG A 256 27.94 -6.19 -4.72
CA ARG A 256 27.28 -6.94 -5.82
C ARG A 256 26.53 -6.09 -6.86
N LEU A 257 26.30 -4.81 -6.62
CA LEU A 257 25.51 -3.98 -7.53
C LEU A 257 26.31 -3.59 -8.78
N THR A 258 25.83 -4.02 -9.96
CA THR A 258 26.39 -3.66 -11.27
C THR A 258 25.32 -3.05 -12.15
N LYS A 259 25.73 -2.33 -13.21
CA LYS A 259 24.79 -1.67 -14.13
C LYS A 259 23.83 -2.66 -14.77
N ASP A 260 24.30 -3.85 -15.13
CA ASP A 260 23.49 -4.87 -15.80
C ASP A 260 22.37 -5.44 -14.92
N MET A 261 22.46 -5.22 -13.60
CA MET A 261 21.42 -5.57 -12.63
C MET A 261 20.40 -4.46 -12.42
N TRP A 262 20.63 -3.25 -12.94
CA TRP A 262 19.72 -2.12 -12.79
C TRP A 262 18.35 -2.45 -13.39
N ARG A 263 17.29 -2.24 -12.59
CA ARG A 263 15.90 -2.41 -13.00
C ARG A 263 15.08 -1.18 -12.64
N LYS A 264 13.91 -1.07 -13.24
CA LYS A 264 12.95 0.00 -12.98
C LYS A 264 11.54 -0.56 -12.94
N SER A 265 10.78 -0.15 -11.93
CA SER A 265 9.36 -0.46 -11.78
C SER A 265 8.61 0.78 -11.32
N HIS A 266 7.29 0.72 -11.33
CA HIS A 266 6.50 1.63 -10.52
C HIS A 266 6.84 1.44 -9.03
N GLN A 267 6.84 2.54 -8.26
CA GLN A 267 6.96 2.52 -6.80
C GLN A 267 5.92 1.61 -6.15
N TRP A 268 4.69 1.64 -6.67
CA TRP A 268 3.53 0.94 -6.08
C TRP A 268 3.49 -0.49 -6.58
N MET A 269 3.90 -1.42 -5.71
CA MET A 269 4.18 -2.80 -6.04
C MET A 269 3.42 -3.79 -5.16
N GLY A 270 3.23 -4.99 -5.68
CA GLY A 270 2.75 -6.14 -4.92
C GLY A 270 3.85 -7.18 -4.76
N LEU A 271 4.15 -7.61 -3.54
CA LEU A 271 5.18 -8.60 -3.27
C LEU A 271 4.61 -9.92 -2.73
N VAL A 272 5.18 -11.04 -3.14
CA VAL A 272 5.05 -12.32 -2.41
C VAL A 272 5.95 -12.29 -1.17
N ARG A 273 5.64 -13.11 -0.16
CA ARG A 273 6.37 -13.13 1.12
C ARG A 273 7.88 -13.30 0.99
N LYS A 274 8.34 -14.18 0.09
CA LYS A 274 9.77 -14.37 -0.18
C LYS A 274 10.48 -13.07 -0.58
N HIS A 275 9.85 -12.28 -1.46
CA HIS A 275 10.42 -11.01 -1.92
C HIS A 275 10.33 -9.91 -0.85
N ALA A 276 9.27 -9.90 -0.04
CA ALA A 276 9.16 -9.03 1.12
C ALA A 276 10.31 -9.29 2.12
N GLN A 277 10.56 -10.57 2.45
CA GLN A 277 11.65 -10.97 3.34
C GLN A 277 13.02 -10.56 2.77
N THR A 278 13.26 -10.83 1.48
CA THR A 278 14.49 -10.42 0.78
C THR A 278 14.74 -8.92 0.91
N ALA A 279 13.68 -8.11 0.84
CA ALA A 279 13.80 -6.65 0.95
C ALA A 279 14.09 -6.16 2.37
N VAL A 280 13.57 -6.84 3.40
CA VAL A 280 13.82 -6.52 4.82
C VAL A 280 15.23 -6.96 5.24
N ASP A 281 15.68 -8.11 4.76
CA ASP A 281 17.00 -8.68 5.09
C ASP A 281 18.16 -7.93 4.41
N ASP A 282 17.87 -7.17 3.34
CA ASP A 282 18.90 -6.43 2.62
C ASP A 282 19.44 -5.25 3.45
N VAL A 283 20.77 -5.10 3.45
CA VAL A 283 21.49 -3.98 4.08
C VAL A 283 22.48 -3.35 3.11
N GLU A 284 23.20 -4.19 2.35
CA GLU A 284 24.26 -3.75 1.42
C GLU A 284 23.70 -2.91 0.27
N ILE A 285 22.66 -3.39 -0.41
CA ILE A 285 22.11 -2.69 -1.58
C ILE A 285 21.35 -1.44 -1.14
N ALA A 286 20.61 -1.52 -0.03
CA ALA A 286 19.95 -0.40 0.61
C ALA A 286 20.92 0.76 0.89
N ARG A 287 22.07 0.45 1.51
CA ARG A 287 23.12 1.44 1.79
C ARG A 287 23.66 2.08 0.51
N ALA A 288 23.90 1.29 -0.53
CA ALA A 288 24.35 1.81 -1.83
C ALA A 288 23.35 2.81 -2.43
N PHE A 289 22.05 2.49 -2.38
CA PHE A 289 21.00 3.39 -2.84
C PHE A 289 20.87 4.64 -1.96
N GLU A 290 20.99 4.51 -0.64
CA GLU A 290 20.96 5.64 0.29
C GLU A 290 22.08 6.65 0.02
N GLU A 291 23.31 6.15 -0.18
CA GLU A 291 24.49 7.00 -0.39
C GLU A 291 24.51 7.64 -1.79
N HIS A 292 23.96 6.97 -2.81
CA HIS A 292 24.21 7.34 -4.20
C HIS A 292 22.96 7.61 -5.08
N CYS A 293 21.77 7.14 -4.68
CA CYS A 293 20.52 7.32 -5.43
C CYS A 293 19.55 8.28 -4.75
N TRP A 294 19.72 9.56 -5.06
CA TRP A 294 18.84 10.63 -4.61
C TRP A 294 18.58 11.62 -5.75
N ASN A 295 17.50 12.41 -5.61
CA ASN A 295 17.14 13.45 -6.57
C ASN A 295 17.38 14.84 -5.97
N GLY A 296 18.20 15.67 -6.61
CA GLY A 296 18.55 16.98 -6.07
C GLY A 296 19.72 17.65 -6.79
N TYR A 297 20.10 18.85 -6.33
CA TYR A 297 21.24 19.59 -6.86
C TYR A 297 22.56 18.81 -6.64
N ASP A 298 23.34 18.69 -7.71
CA ASP A 298 24.66 18.06 -7.68
C ASP A 298 25.60 18.76 -8.67
N PRO A 299 26.55 19.60 -8.21
CA PRO A 299 27.41 20.40 -9.08
C PRO A 299 28.34 19.55 -9.96
N ARG A 300 28.43 18.25 -9.69
CA ARG A 300 29.23 17.28 -10.47
C ARG A 300 28.43 16.67 -11.63
N GLY A 301 27.11 16.86 -11.66
CA GLY A 301 26.26 16.44 -12.77
C GLY A 301 26.41 17.35 -14.00
N PRO A 302 26.19 16.85 -15.22
CA PRO A 302 26.35 17.64 -16.46
C PRO A 302 25.41 18.85 -16.56
N ASP A 303 24.31 18.82 -15.81
CA ASP A 303 23.26 19.86 -15.71
C ASP A 303 23.17 20.44 -14.29
N GLY A 304 24.14 20.13 -13.41
CA GLY A 304 24.09 20.52 -12.00
C GLY A 304 23.03 19.78 -11.18
N TRP A 305 22.46 18.67 -11.70
CA TRP A 305 21.37 17.94 -11.07
C TRP A 305 21.62 16.42 -11.06
N ARG A 306 21.20 15.76 -9.98
CA ARG A 306 21.10 14.30 -9.90
C ARG A 306 19.64 13.89 -10.02
N SER A 307 19.35 12.99 -10.95
CA SER A 307 18.02 12.41 -11.15
C SER A 307 18.10 10.90 -10.88
N CYS A 308 17.94 10.50 -9.62
CA CYS A 308 17.82 9.10 -9.23
C CYS A 308 16.66 8.96 -8.23
N TYR A 309 15.79 7.98 -8.46
CA TYR A 309 14.57 7.77 -7.69
C TYR A 309 14.62 6.39 -7.05
N SER A 310 15.09 6.33 -5.81
CA SER A 310 15.30 5.06 -5.10
C SER A 310 14.04 4.19 -5.04
N ASP A 311 12.87 4.81 -4.88
CA ASP A 311 11.57 4.16 -4.78
C ASP A 311 11.13 3.44 -6.06
N GLU A 312 11.63 3.85 -7.24
CA GLU A 312 11.34 3.18 -8.53
C GLU A 312 12.37 2.11 -8.90
N HIS A 313 13.54 2.11 -8.26
CA HIS A 313 14.70 1.34 -8.70
C HIS A 313 15.25 0.35 -7.67
N TYR A 314 15.17 0.63 -6.37
CA TYR A 314 15.76 -0.20 -5.31
C TYR A 314 15.19 -1.62 -5.29
N PHE A 315 13.89 -1.77 -5.04
CA PHE A 315 13.24 -3.08 -4.95
C PHE A 315 13.38 -3.92 -6.23
N PRO A 316 13.11 -3.41 -7.45
CA PRO A 316 13.23 -4.24 -8.63
C PRO A 316 14.68 -4.65 -8.92
N THR A 317 15.64 -3.76 -8.64
CA THR A 317 17.09 -4.05 -8.77
C THR A 317 17.51 -5.09 -7.74
N LEU A 318 17.09 -4.97 -6.48
CA LEU A 318 17.39 -5.94 -5.43
C LEU A 318 16.94 -7.35 -5.82
N LEU A 319 15.72 -7.50 -6.36
CA LEU A 319 15.25 -8.80 -6.83
C LEU A 319 16.09 -9.35 -7.99
N ALA A 320 16.53 -8.49 -8.91
CA ALA A 320 17.39 -8.91 -10.02
C ALA A 320 18.79 -9.36 -9.56
N ILE A 321 19.42 -8.64 -8.63
CA ILE A 321 20.72 -9.04 -8.05
C ILE A 321 20.61 -10.42 -7.36
N ASN A 322 19.43 -10.78 -6.87
CA ASN A 322 19.16 -12.07 -6.24
C ASN A 322 18.64 -13.15 -7.22
N GLY A 323 18.64 -12.89 -8.53
CA GLY A 323 18.21 -13.85 -9.56
C GLY A 323 16.70 -14.16 -9.54
N MET A 324 15.90 -13.24 -8.99
CA MET A 324 14.46 -13.42 -8.77
C MET A 324 13.61 -12.79 -9.89
N GLU A 325 14.20 -12.35 -11.01
CA GLU A 325 13.46 -11.67 -12.09
C GLU A 325 12.31 -12.51 -12.64
N GLN A 326 12.51 -13.83 -12.75
CA GLN A 326 11.52 -14.77 -13.29
C GLN A 326 10.32 -14.98 -12.36
N GLU A 327 10.45 -14.59 -11.09
CA GLU A 327 9.40 -14.61 -10.07
C GLU A 327 8.57 -13.31 -10.05
N THR A 328 8.80 -12.41 -11.00
CA THR A 328 8.06 -11.16 -11.16
C THR A 328 7.18 -11.17 -12.41
N ASP A 329 6.20 -10.28 -12.47
CA ASP A 329 5.27 -10.16 -13.59
C ASP A 329 5.82 -9.34 -14.77
N CYS A 330 7.04 -8.78 -14.62
CA CYS A 330 7.70 -7.91 -15.58
C CYS A 330 6.88 -6.67 -16.00
N ALA A 331 5.81 -6.33 -15.28
CA ALA A 331 4.91 -5.23 -15.62
C ALA A 331 4.82 -4.21 -14.48
N GLY A 332 4.79 -4.65 -13.22
CA GLY A 332 4.72 -3.76 -12.06
C GLY A 332 3.45 -2.93 -11.96
N ARG A 333 2.37 -3.32 -12.67
CA ARG A 333 1.13 -2.54 -12.74
C ARG A 333 0.15 -2.92 -11.65
N LEU A 334 0.53 -2.69 -10.37
CA LEU A 334 -0.43 -2.85 -9.27
C LEU A 334 -1.56 -1.80 -9.35
N THR A 335 -1.18 -0.57 -9.70
CA THR A 335 -2.11 0.57 -9.77
C THR A 335 -2.24 1.11 -11.19
N SER A 336 -3.46 1.40 -11.61
CA SER A 336 -3.74 2.23 -12.78
C SER A 336 -3.29 3.66 -12.49
N THR A 337 -2.53 4.24 -13.41
CA THR A 337 -2.02 5.60 -13.29
C THR A 337 -1.95 6.21 -14.67
N ASP A 338 -2.65 7.33 -14.82
CA ASP A 338 -2.73 8.05 -16.07
C ASP A 338 -1.60 9.07 -16.17
N TRP A 339 -0.53 8.70 -16.86
CA TRP A 339 0.59 9.60 -17.19
C TRP A 339 0.30 10.44 -18.43
N CYS A 340 -0.85 10.21 -19.06
CA CYS A 340 -1.19 10.77 -20.34
C CYS A 340 -2.62 11.21 -20.38
N HIS A 341 -2.80 12.51 -20.10
CA HIS A 341 -4.08 13.22 -20.08
C HIS A 341 -4.92 13.14 -21.39
N THR A 342 -4.56 12.26 -22.32
CA THR A 342 -5.27 11.88 -23.54
C THR A 342 -6.06 10.57 -23.36
N PRO A 343 -7.28 10.45 -23.91
CA PRO A 343 -8.12 9.24 -23.83
C PRO A 343 -7.45 7.95 -24.35
N ASP A 344 -6.47 8.06 -25.24
CA ASP A 344 -5.96 6.94 -26.05
C ASP A 344 -4.58 6.43 -25.61
N GLY A 345 -4.02 6.95 -24.51
CA GLY A 345 -2.73 6.49 -24.00
C GLY A 345 -1.53 6.77 -24.92
N GLU A 346 -1.63 7.77 -25.81
CA GLU A 346 -0.49 8.20 -26.64
C GLU A 346 0.70 8.62 -25.78
N ARG A 347 1.93 8.40 -26.27
CA ARG A 347 3.17 8.77 -25.58
C ARG A 347 3.20 10.27 -25.29
N CYS A 348 3.12 10.63 -24.02
CA CYS A 348 3.15 12.01 -23.59
C CYS A 348 4.50 12.67 -23.80
N ARG A 349 4.44 13.91 -24.28
CA ARG A 349 5.59 14.80 -24.42
C ARG A 349 5.35 16.08 -23.62
N GLY A 350 6.42 16.71 -23.15
CA GLY A 350 6.36 17.97 -22.41
C GLY A 350 5.95 17.81 -20.94
N ALA A 351 5.53 18.91 -20.31
CA ALA A 351 5.26 18.98 -18.86
C ALA A 351 4.20 17.97 -18.36
N ALA A 352 3.27 17.59 -19.24
CA ALA A 352 2.27 16.55 -19.03
C ALA A 352 2.85 15.16 -18.68
N SER A 353 4.11 14.89 -19.02
CA SER A 353 4.80 13.63 -18.70
C SER A 353 5.48 13.60 -17.33
N LEU A 354 5.57 14.74 -16.64
CA LEU A 354 6.35 14.87 -15.40
C LEU A 354 5.61 14.31 -14.18
N HIS A 355 4.28 14.39 -14.18
CA HIS A 355 3.43 13.89 -13.10
C HIS A 355 2.17 13.25 -13.68
N PRO A 356 1.65 12.19 -13.05
CA PRO A 356 0.41 11.60 -13.52
C PRO A 356 -0.79 12.46 -13.16
N ARG A 357 -1.81 12.40 -14.00
CA ARG A 357 -3.10 13.07 -13.85
C ARG A 357 -3.67 12.85 -12.46
N GLU A 358 -4.10 13.94 -11.85
CA GLU A 358 -4.93 13.94 -10.66
C GLU A 358 -6.40 14.03 -11.03
N TYR A 359 -7.23 13.22 -10.39
CA TYR A 359 -8.67 13.14 -10.58
C TYR A 359 -9.35 13.87 -9.43
N PHE A 360 -10.05 14.96 -9.75
CA PHE A 360 -10.85 15.75 -8.82
C PHE A 360 -12.30 15.28 -8.83
N ALA A 361 -13.12 15.81 -7.92
CA ALA A 361 -14.53 15.45 -7.80
C ALA A 361 -15.30 15.39 -9.14
N GLN A 362 -15.08 16.35 -10.04
CA GLN A 362 -15.74 16.43 -11.35
C GLN A 362 -15.32 15.33 -12.35
N ASP A 363 -14.14 14.72 -12.16
CA ASP A 363 -13.66 13.66 -13.04
C ASP A 363 -14.31 12.31 -12.71
N ILE A 364 -14.81 12.15 -11.48
CA ILE A 364 -15.18 10.86 -10.93
C ILE A 364 -16.51 10.38 -11.50
N SER A 365 -16.49 9.19 -12.10
CA SER A 365 -17.68 8.52 -12.62
C SER A 365 -17.49 6.99 -12.63
N PRO A 366 -18.58 6.20 -12.63
CA PRO A 366 -18.49 4.76 -12.86
C PRO A 366 -17.76 4.41 -14.16
N ALA A 367 -17.94 5.20 -15.21
CA ALA A 367 -17.26 5.04 -16.49
C ALA A 367 -15.74 5.26 -16.38
N LEU A 368 -15.28 6.26 -15.61
CA LEU A 368 -13.86 6.43 -15.32
C LEU A 368 -13.28 5.19 -14.63
N LEU A 369 -13.93 4.71 -13.58
CA LEU A 369 -13.48 3.54 -12.83
C LEU A 369 -13.45 2.26 -13.70
N GLN A 370 -14.41 2.09 -14.61
CA GLN A 370 -14.41 1.00 -15.59
C GLN A 370 -13.22 1.10 -16.55
N ARG A 371 -12.93 2.30 -17.09
CA ARG A 371 -11.73 2.51 -17.93
C ARG A 371 -10.43 2.21 -17.17
N LEU A 372 -10.36 2.57 -15.89
CA LEU A 372 -9.17 2.33 -15.07
C LEU A 372 -8.91 0.84 -14.80
N ARG A 373 -9.93 -0.03 -14.85
CA ARG A 373 -9.80 -1.51 -14.78
C ARG A 373 -9.13 -2.11 -16.01
N ALA A 374 -9.32 -1.50 -17.17
CA ALA A 374 -8.79 -1.97 -18.45
C ALA A 374 -8.18 -0.78 -19.22
N PRO A 375 -6.97 -0.33 -18.83
CA PRO A 375 -6.30 0.76 -19.52
C PRO A 375 -6.15 0.46 -21.02
N ALA A 376 -6.25 1.50 -21.85
CA ALA A 376 -6.18 1.38 -23.31
C ALA A 376 -4.93 0.59 -23.76
N GLY A 377 -5.11 -0.27 -24.75
CA GLY A 377 -4.03 -1.11 -25.31
C GLY A 377 -3.64 -2.32 -24.46
N ARG A 378 -4.36 -2.64 -23.36
CA ARG A 378 -4.11 -3.83 -22.54
C ARG A 378 -5.32 -4.76 -22.52
N ALA A 379 -5.08 -6.05 -22.76
CA ALA A 379 -6.10 -7.09 -22.66
C ALA A 379 -6.34 -7.44 -21.19
N CYS A 380 -7.37 -6.85 -20.59
CA CYS A 380 -7.87 -7.19 -19.26
C CYS A 380 -9.29 -7.73 -19.38
N ASP A 381 -9.62 -8.77 -18.60
CA ASP A 381 -10.99 -9.29 -18.48
C ASP A 381 -11.54 -9.11 -17.05
N PRO A 382 -12.00 -7.88 -16.71
CA PRO A 382 -12.63 -7.62 -15.42
C PRO A 382 -13.88 -8.47 -15.17
N ALA A 383 -14.62 -8.83 -16.23
CA ALA A 383 -15.88 -9.54 -16.10
C ALA A 383 -15.66 -10.98 -15.65
N ALA A 384 -14.71 -11.70 -16.26
CA ALA A 384 -14.33 -13.04 -15.83
C ALA A 384 -13.75 -13.05 -14.41
N ALA A 385 -12.90 -12.06 -14.09
CA ALA A 385 -12.33 -11.92 -12.75
C ALA A 385 -13.42 -11.70 -11.68
N LEU A 386 -14.43 -10.86 -11.96
CA LEU A 386 -15.58 -10.64 -11.08
C LEU A 386 -16.44 -11.91 -10.93
N ALA A 387 -16.76 -12.58 -12.04
CA ALA A 387 -17.59 -13.77 -12.03
C ALA A 387 -16.95 -14.93 -11.25
N SER A 388 -15.63 -15.15 -11.44
CA SER A 388 -14.91 -16.23 -10.74
C SER A 388 -14.87 -16.03 -9.23
N ALA A 389 -14.78 -14.78 -8.75
CA ALA A 389 -14.73 -14.49 -7.32
C ALA A 389 -16.05 -14.78 -6.58
N VAL A 390 -17.21 -14.78 -7.26
CA VAL A 390 -18.51 -15.08 -6.62
C VAL A 390 -18.55 -16.51 -6.05
N GLY A 391 -17.91 -17.46 -6.73
CA GLY A 391 -17.81 -18.86 -6.28
C GLY A 391 -16.61 -19.17 -5.39
N GLY A 392 -15.69 -18.21 -5.22
CA GLY A 392 -14.42 -18.41 -4.51
C GLY A 392 -14.49 -18.25 -3.00
N PHE A 393 -15.59 -17.70 -2.46
CA PHE A 393 -15.70 -17.29 -1.07
C PHE A 393 -17.04 -17.69 -0.45
N THR A 394 -17.04 -17.82 0.86
CA THR A 394 -18.21 -18.13 1.68
C THR A 394 -18.22 -17.29 2.95
N ASN A 395 -19.36 -17.27 3.66
CA ASN A 395 -19.53 -16.47 4.87
C ASN A 395 -19.45 -17.32 6.14
N ALA A 396 -18.58 -16.93 7.06
CA ALA A 396 -18.35 -17.63 8.33
C ALA A 396 -19.62 -17.74 9.19
N ALA A 397 -20.45 -16.69 9.24
CA ALA A 397 -21.70 -16.70 10.01
C ALA A 397 -22.74 -17.65 9.42
N ALA A 398 -22.85 -17.68 8.09
CA ALA A 398 -23.75 -18.61 7.39
C ALA A 398 -23.32 -20.07 7.61
N LEU A 399 -22.02 -20.37 7.51
CA LEU A 399 -21.50 -21.70 7.81
C LEU A 399 -21.72 -22.08 9.28
N ALA A 400 -21.51 -21.15 10.23
CA ALA A 400 -21.79 -21.37 11.64
C ALA A 400 -23.28 -21.63 11.93
N ALA A 401 -24.18 -21.11 11.09
CA ALA A 401 -25.62 -21.36 11.15
C ALA A 401 -26.05 -22.67 10.46
N GLY A 402 -25.12 -23.42 9.86
CA GLY A 402 -25.39 -24.72 9.26
C GLY A 402 -25.68 -24.69 7.76
N SER A 403 -25.37 -23.60 7.05
CA SER A 403 -25.45 -23.58 5.59
C SER A 403 -24.61 -24.69 4.96
N ASN A 404 -25.15 -25.33 3.92
CA ASN A 404 -24.44 -26.38 3.18
C ASN A 404 -23.21 -25.83 2.47
N CYS A 405 -22.10 -26.58 2.51
CA CYS A 405 -20.94 -26.30 1.70
C CYS A 405 -21.22 -26.73 0.26
N THR A 406 -21.27 -25.79 -0.68
CA THR A 406 -21.26 -26.11 -2.11
C THR A 406 -19.83 -26.47 -2.52
N GLY A 407 -19.65 -27.66 -3.08
CA GLY A 407 -18.32 -28.22 -3.36
C GLY A 407 -17.56 -27.53 -4.50
N GLY A 408 -16.24 -27.75 -4.51
CA GLY A 408 -15.29 -27.47 -5.59
C GLY A 408 -15.06 -25.98 -5.90
N LEU A 409 -13.86 -25.46 -5.60
CA LEU A 409 -13.48 -24.13 -6.09
C LEU A 409 -13.27 -24.16 -7.61
N PRO A 410 -13.94 -23.28 -8.38
CA PRO A 410 -13.57 -23.07 -9.77
C PRO A 410 -12.14 -22.52 -9.84
N GLN A 411 -11.38 -22.92 -10.86
CA GLN A 411 -10.10 -22.26 -11.16
C GLN A 411 -10.35 -20.76 -11.38
N PRO A 412 -9.65 -19.87 -10.66
CA PRO A 412 -9.94 -18.45 -10.73
C PRO A 412 -9.52 -17.87 -12.07
N ALA A 413 -10.36 -17.00 -12.63
CA ALA A 413 -10.00 -16.21 -13.80
C ALA A 413 -9.06 -15.08 -13.34
N LEU A 414 -7.77 -15.21 -13.67
CA LEU A 414 -6.76 -14.22 -13.30
C LEU A 414 -6.66 -13.10 -14.33
N LEU A 415 -6.50 -11.88 -13.83
CA LEU A 415 -6.17 -10.72 -14.64
C LEU A 415 -4.71 -10.83 -15.13
N GLY A 416 -4.46 -10.35 -16.35
CA GLY A 416 -3.11 -10.33 -16.91
C GLY A 416 -2.11 -9.48 -16.10
N PRO A 417 -0.80 -9.61 -16.36
CA PRO A 417 0.25 -8.90 -15.62
C PRO A 417 0.11 -7.37 -15.70
N HIS A 418 -0.38 -6.85 -16.82
CA HIS A 418 -0.59 -5.41 -17.03
C HIS A 418 -1.89 -4.86 -16.43
N CYS A 419 -2.74 -5.71 -15.86
CA CYS A 419 -4.03 -5.31 -15.33
C CYS A 419 -3.91 -4.86 -13.87
N PRO A 420 -4.38 -3.65 -13.55
CA PRO A 420 -4.28 -3.09 -12.20
C PRO A 420 -5.36 -3.64 -11.27
N LEU A 421 -5.09 -3.66 -9.96
CA LEU A 421 -6.09 -3.96 -8.93
C LEU A 421 -6.65 -2.69 -8.27
N PHE A 422 -5.87 -1.61 -8.32
CA PHE A 422 -6.19 -0.33 -7.72
C PHE A 422 -5.98 0.79 -8.74
N ALA A 423 -6.45 1.98 -8.47
CA ALA A 423 -6.10 3.18 -9.21
C ALA A 423 -5.61 4.26 -8.24
N ARG A 424 -4.84 5.21 -8.76
CA ARG A 424 -4.18 6.25 -7.97
C ARG A 424 -4.48 7.65 -8.48
N LYS A 425 -4.04 8.63 -7.69
CA LYS A 425 -4.15 10.07 -7.94
C LYS A 425 -5.59 10.59 -7.86
N PHE A 426 -6.37 10.02 -6.94
CA PHE A 426 -7.63 10.62 -6.51
C PHE A 426 -7.34 11.73 -5.49
N ALA A 427 -7.76 12.96 -5.81
CA ALA A 427 -7.60 14.12 -4.94
C ALA A 427 -8.46 13.99 -3.67
N ASN A 428 -8.14 14.76 -2.64
CA ASN A 428 -8.84 14.70 -1.35
C ASN A 428 -10.35 15.01 -1.47
N ASP A 429 -10.72 15.98 -2.31
CA ASP A 429 -12.10 16.40 -2.57
C ASP A 429 -12.92 15.34 -3.35
N SER A 430 -12.23 14.44 -4.04
CA SER A 430 -12.83 13.37 -4.83
C SER A 430 -13.29 12.18 -3.96
N ALA A 431 -12.87 12.09 -2.70
CA ALA A 431 -13.13 10.94 -1.82
C ALA A 431 -14.61 10.51 -1.72
N PRO A 432 -15.59 11.41 -1.43
CA PRO A 432 -17.00 11.02 -1.39
C PRO A 432 -17.54 10.58 -2.77
N HIS A 433 -17.09 11.24 -3.84
CA HIS A 433 -17.49 10.90 -5.21
C HIS A 433 -16.94 9.53 -5.63
N THR A 434 -15.71 9.21 -5.22
CA THR A 434 -15.07 7.92 -5.52
C THR A 434 -15.77 6.77 -4.80
N LEU A 435 -16.14 6.95 -3.53
CA LEU A 435 -16.97 5.99 -2.81
C LEU A 435 -18.32 5.79 -3.52
N GLN A 436 -19.01 6.88 -3.89
CA GLN A 436 -20.30 6.80 -4.57
C GLN A 436 -20.21 6.12 -5.95
N ALA A 437 -19.17 6.41 -6.73
CA ALA A 437 -18.96 5.79 -8.03
C ALA A 437 -18.64 4.29 -7.91
N LEU A 438 -17.86 3.88 -6.90
CA LEU A 438 -17.62 2.47 -6.61
C LEU A 438 -18.90 1.75 -6.19
N LEU A 439 -19.73 2.35 -5.34
CA LEU A 439 -21.05 1.80 -4.98
C LEU A 439 -21.94 1.61 -6.22
N GLY A 440 -21.86 2.52 -7.19
CA GLY A 440 -22.58 2.39 -8.46
C GLY A 440 -22.14 1.22 -9.35
N LEU A 441 -20.99 0.60 -9.06
CA LEU A 441 -20.46 -0.56 -9.80
C LEU A 441 -20.78 -1.90 -9.14
N LEU A 442 -21.49 -1.89 -8.01
CA LEU A 442 -21.76 -3.07 -7.20
C LEU A 442 -23.22 -3.53 -7.31
N THR A 443 -23.46 -4.80 -7.00
CA THR A 443 -24.83 -5.34 -6.89
C THR A 443 -25.56 -4.71 -5.70
N ARG A 444 -26.90 -4.78 -5.66
CA ARG A 444 -27.68 -4.25 -4.53
C ARG A 444 -27.24 -4.83 -3.17
N GLU A 445 -26.97 -6.13 -3.12
CA GLU A 445 -26.47 -6.81 -1.93
C GLU A 445 -25.10 -6.28 -1.49
N GLN A 446 -24.16 -6.12 -2.43
CA GLN A 446 -22.84 -5.54 -2.16
C GLN A 446 -22.95 -4.07 -1.68
N VAL A 447 -23.88 -3.31 -2.25
CA VAL A 447 -24.17 -1.92 -1.86
C VAL A 447 -24.70 -1.85 -0.43
N ASP A 448 -25.62 -2.74 -0.05
CA ASP A 448 -26.21 -2.75 1.29
C ASP A 448 -25.16 -3.08 2.36
N ILE A 449 -24.27 -4.04 2.09
CA ILE A 449 -23.13 -4.36 2.95
C ILE A 449 -22.20 -3.15 3.08
N MET A 450 -21.79 -2.52 1.97
CA MET A 450 -20.91 -1.35 2.02
C MET A 450 -21.52 -0.18 2.78
N ARG A 451 -22.80 0.12 2.56
CA ARG A 451 -23.50 1.23 3.23
C ARG A 451 -23.62 1.00 4.73
N ALA A 452 -23.91 -0.23 5.18
CA ALA A 452 -23.97 -0.56 6.59
C ALA A 452 -22.64 -0.30 7.31
N HIS A 453 -21.52 -0.63 6.68
CA HIS A 453 -20.18 -0.40 7.24
C HIS A 453 -19.72 1.06 7.11
N ALA A 454 -20.04 1.76 6.01
CA ALA A 454 -19.77 3.19 5.86
C ALA A 454 -20.52 4.04 6.90
N ALA A 455 -21.79 3.73 7.17
CA ALA A 455 -22.59 4.40 8.19
C ALA A 455 -22.18 4.01 9.62
N GLY A 456 -21.64 2.81 9.81
CA GLY A 456 -21.06 2.34 11.07
C GLY A 456 -19.73 3.02 11.40
N ALA A 457 -18.91 3.36 10.40
CA ALA A 457 -17.63 4.08 10.54
C ALA A 457 -17.77 5.38 11.36
N GLY A 458 -18.86 6.12 11.18
CA GLY A 458 -19.15 7.34 11.95
C GLY A 458 -19.41 7.11 13.45
N ARG A 459 -19.80 5.89 13.86
CA ARG A 459 -20.09 5.55 15.28
C ARG A 459 -18.88 5.04 16.06
N TYR A 460 -17.80 4.61 15.39
CA TYR A 460 -16.55 4.23 16.07
C TYR A 460 -15.86 5.44 16.73
N SER A 461 -16.24 6.67 16.36
CA SER A 461 -15.77 7.92 16.98
C SER A 461 -16.39 8.22 18.36
N GLU A 462 -17.52 7.60 18.74
CA GLU A 462 -18.19 7.91 20.01
C GLU A 462 -17.58 7.23 21.26
N GLY A 463 -16.56 6.38 21.05
CA GLY A 463 -15.87 5.62 22.10
C GLY A 463 -14.51 6.18 22.54
N GLY A 464 -14.08 7.33 22.03
CA GLY A 464 -12.78 7.93 22.39
C GLY A 464 -12.68 8.48 23.83
N PRO A 465 -11.46 8.77 24.35
CA PRO A 465 -11.16 9.01 25.77
C PRO A 465 -11.93 10.15 26.46
N GLY A 466 -12.61 11.01 25.69
CA GLY A 466 -13.35 12.17 26.19
C GLY A 466 -14.55 11.86 27.11
N ARG A 467 -15.06 10.62 27.13
CA ARG A 467 -16.11 10.22 28.09
C ARG A 467 -15.61 9.83 29.47
N MET A 468 -14.32 9.49 29.62
CA MET A 468 -13.75 9.13 30.94
C MET A 468 -13.47 10.39 31.77
N MET A 469 -12.92 11.45 31.17
CA MET A 469 -12.71 12.74 31.87
C MET A 469 -14.02 13.44 32.26
N LYS A 470 -15.11 13.29 31.50
CA LYS A 470 -16.41 13.88 31.85
C LYS A 470 -17.14 13.14 32.98
N ARG A 471 -16.79 11.88 33.27
CA ARG A 471 -17.36 11.10 34.37
C ARG A 471 -16.62 11.31 35.69
N GLU A 472 -15.33 11.60 35.68
CA GLU A 472 -14.58 11.96 36.90
C GLU A 472 -14.83 13.40 37.36
N ALA A 473 -14.99 14.36 36.44
CA ALA A 473 -15.33 15.74 36.79
C ALA A 473 -16.73 15.91 37.42
N ARG A 474 -17.61 14.91 37.30
CA ARG A 474 -18.96 14.88 37.90
C ARG A 474 -19.02 14.12 39.22
N ARG A 475 -17.92 13.49 39.64
CA ARG A 475 -17.76 12.83 40.95
C ARG A 475 -16.96 13.69 41.95
N MET A 476 -16.38 14.79 41.49
CA MET A 476 -15.67 15.79 42.33
C MET A 476 -16.41 17.14 42.39
N ARG A 477 -17.74 17.15 42.28
CA ARG A 477 -18.59 18.32 42.57
C ARG A 477 -19.72 17.94 43.48
#